data_AF-A0ABD6IVR8-F1
#
_entry.id   AF-A0ABD6IVR8-F1
#
_cell.length_a   1.000
_cell.length_b   1.000
_cell.length_c   1.000
_cell.angle_alpha   90.00
_cell.angle_beta   90.00
_cell.angle_gamma   90.00
#
_symmetry.space_group_name_H-M   'P 1'
#
loop_
_entity.id
_entity.type
_entity.pdbx_description
1 polymer ?
#
loop_
_entity_poly.entity_id
_entity_poly.type
_entity_poly.pdbx_seq_one_letter_code
_entity_poly.pdbx_strand_id
1 'polypeptide(L)' 'MTKWEYSTVPLLVHATKQILDNWGEDGWELVQVVPGPNPEQLVAYLKREKQA' A
#
# COMPACT_ATOMS: atom_id res chain seq x y z
N MET A 1 -22.24 -6.72 5.60
CA MET A 1 -21.38 -5.64 5.07
C MET A 1 -19.94 -6.10 5.20
N THR A 2 -19.17 -6.03 4.13
CA THR A 2 -17.73 -6.28 4.17
C THR A 2 -17.06 -5.28 5.10
N LYS A 3 -16.24 -5.76 6.03
CA LYS A 3 -15.38 -4.90 6.86
C LYS A 3 -14.02 -4.80 6.18
N TRP A 4 -13.42 -3.62 6.19
CA TRP A 4 -12.14 -3.37 5.52
C TRP A 4 -11.04 -3.13 6.54
N GLU A 5 -9.86 -3.65 6.25
CA GLU A 5 -8.59 -3.28 6.88
C GLU A 5 -7.84 -2.31 5.96
N TYR A 6 -7.15 -1.35 6.54
CA TYR A 6 -6.36 -0.35 5.81
C TYR A 6 -4.93 -0.34 6.34
N SER A 7 -3.98 -0.21 5.42
CA SER A 7 -2.55 -0.10 5.74
C SER A 7 -1.92 1.03 4.94
N THR A 8 -0.88 1.64 5.51
CA THR A 8 -0.06 2.63 4.83
C THR A 8 1.40 2.18 4.87
N VAL A 9 2.08 2.25 3.72
CA VAL A 9 3.44 1.73 3.59
C VAL A 9 4.30 2.70 2.80
N PRO A 10 5.56 2.93 3.21
CA PRO A 10 6.48 3.75 2.44
C PRO A 10 6.92 3.00 1.17
N LEU A 11 7.01 3.71 0.06
CA LEU A 11 7.58 3.20 -1.18
C LEU A 11 8.98 3.79 -1.36
N LEU A 12 9.97 2.91 -1.49
CA LEU A 12 11.34 3.28 -1.81
C LEU A 12 11.48 3.37 -3.34
N VAL A 13 11.99 4.50 -3.86
CA VAL A 13 12.05 4.84 -5.30
C VAL A 13 12.67 3.74 -6.18
N HIS A 14 13.59 2.94 -5.66
CA HIS A 14 14.24 1.83 -6.39
C HIS A 14 13.68 0.43 -6.09
N ALA A 15 12.67 0.33 -5.23
CA ALA A 15 12.04 -0.93 -4.83
C ALA A 15 10.50 -0.89 -4.88
N THR A 16 9.89 0.17 -5.43
CA THR A 16 8.44 0.36 -5.46
C THR A 16 7.68 -0.87 -5.95
N LYS A 17 8.09 -1.45 -7.09
CA LYS A 17 7.45 -2.66 -7.63
C LYS A 17 7.51 -3.83 -6.65
N GLN A 18 8.70 -4.15 -6.15
CA GLN A 18 8.88 -5.27 -5.22
C GLN A 18 8.04 -5.08 -3.94
N ILE A 19 7.98 -3.86 -3.42
CA ILE A 19 7.15 -3.55 -2.25
C ILE A 19 5.68 -3.82 -2.58
N LEU A 20 5.15 -3.26 -3.67
CA LEU A 20 3.75 -3.44 -4.04
C LEU A 20 3.39 -4.90 -4.34
N ASP A 21 4.29 -5.64 -5.00
CA ASP A 21 4.08 -7.06 -5.30
C ASP A 21 3.94 -7.87 -4.00
N ASN A 22 4.85 -7.68 -3.03
CA ASN A 22 4.80 -8.38 -1.74
C ASN A 22 3.47 -8.12 -0.99
N TRP A 23 3.03 -6.86 -0.95
CA TRP A 23 1.73 -6.53 -0.32
C TRP A 23 0.54 -7.09 -1.10
N GLY A 24 0.64 -7.13 -2.44
CA GLY A 24 -0.36 -7.77 -3.30
C GLY A 24 -0.48 -9.27 -3.07
N GLU A 25 0.65 -9.96 -2.88
CA GLU A 25 0.69 -11.38 -2.50
C GLU A 25 0.04 -11.64 -1.13
N ASP A 26 0.17 -10.70 -0.19
CA ASP A 26 -0.52 -10.71 1.12
C ASP A 26 -2.02 -10.36 1.03
N GLY A 27 -2.54 -10.15 -0.18
CA GLY A 27 -3.94 -9.89 -0.47
C GLY A 27 -4.36 -8.43 -0.33
N TRP A 28 -3.41 -7.49 -0.25
CA TRP A 28 -3.72 -6.07 -0.19
C TRP A 28 -3.94 -5.47 -1.58
N GLU A 29 -4.99 -4.68 -1.72
CA GLU A 29 -5.31 -3.91 -2.91
C GLU A 29 -4.77 -2.48 -2.76
N LEU A 30 -3.97 -2.03 -3.73
CA LEU A 30 -3.49 -0.65 -3.79
C LEU A 30 -4.67 0.31 -4.08
N VAL A 31 -4.85 1.29 -3.22
CA VAL A 31 -5.88 2.34 -3.37
C VAL A 31 -5.31 3.58 -4.02
N GLN A 32 -4.21 4.11 -3.47
CA GLN A 32 -3.59 5.34 -3.95
C GLN A 32 -2.12 5.43 -3.52
N VAL A 33 -1.32 6.14 -4.31
CA VAL A 33 0.02 6.60 -3.90
C VAL A 33 0.00 8.12 -3.74
N VAL A 34 0.51 8.60 -2.61
CA VAL A 34 0.53 10.03 -2.26
C VAL A 34 1.99 10.46 -2.03
N PRO A 35 2.42 11.62 -2.56
CA PRO A 35 3.72 12.18 -2.24
C PRO A 35 3.76 12.70 -0.80
N GLY A 36 4.86 12.45 -0.10
CA GLY A 36 5.16 13.04 1.19
C GLY A 36 5.68 14.48 1.06
N PRO A 37 6.14 15.09 2.17
CA PRO A 37 6.70 16.44 2.16
C PRO A 37 7.93 16.60 1.24
N ASN A 38 8.66 15.52 0.99
CA ASN A 38 9.73 15.43 -0.01
C ASN A 38 9.22 14.64 -1.24
N PRO A 39 9.38 15.10 -2.50
CA PRO A 39 8.97 14.38 -3.70
C PRO A 39 9.47 12.93 -3.83
N GLU A 40 10.60 12.59 -3.20
CA GLU A 40 11.16 11.23 -3.21
C GLU A 40 10.49 10.28 -2.22
N GLN A 41 9.73 10.81 -1.27
CA GLN A 41 9.00 10.02 -0.30
C GLN A 41 7.59 9.76 -0.83
N LEU A 42 7.30 8.51 -1.15
CA LEU A 42 5.99 8.08 -1.58
C LEU A 42 5.37 7.17 -0.51
N VAL A 43 4.06 7.31 -0.29
CA VAL A 43 3.29 6.44 0.61
C VAL A 43 2.17 5.80 -0.18
N ALA A 44 2.06 4.48 -0.12
CA ALA A 44 0.92 3.73 -0.64
C ALA A 44 -0.12 3.52 0.45
N TYR A 45 -1.38 3.76 0.09
CA TYR A 45 -2.55 3.39 0.86
C TYR A 45 -3.10 2.10 0.27
N LEU A 46 -3.32 1.10 1.13
CA LEU A 46 -3.83 -0.20 0.74
C LEU A 46 -5.08 -0.55 1.56
N LYS A 47 -5.92 -1.39 0.99
CA LYS A 47 -7.07 -1.98 1.67
C LYS A 47 -7.09 -3.50 1.47
N ARG A 48 -7.72 -4.22 2.39
CA ARG A 48 -8.01 -5.64 2.25
C ARG A 48 -9.32 -5.97 2.98
N GLU A 49 -10.05 -6.97 2.51
CA GLU A 49 -11.20 -7.48 3.27
C GLU A 49 -10.75 -8.04 4.62
N LYS A 50 -11.42 -7.62 5.69
CA LYS A 50 -11.14 -8.10 7.04
C LYS A 50 -11.58 -9.55 7.15
N GLN A 51 -10.62 -10.44 7.41
CA GLN A 51 -10.92 -11.83 7.74
C GLN A 51 -11.70 -11.90 9.07
N ALA A 52 -12.68 -12.80 9.13
CA ALA A 52 -13.61 -12.93 10.25
C ALA A 52 -12.91 -13.36 11.54
#